data_AF-A0A7C6XPZ5-F1
#
_entry.id   AF-A0A7C6XPZ5-F1
#
_cell.length_a   1.000
_cell.length_b   1.000
_cell.length_c   1.000
_cell.angle_alpha   90.00
_cell.angle_beta   90.00
_cell.angle_gamma   90.00
#
_symmetry.space_group_name_H-M   'P 1'
#
loop_
_entity.id
_entity.type
_entity.pdbx_description
1 polymer ?
#
loop_
_entity_poly.entity_id
_entity_poly.type
_entity_poly.pdbx_seq_one_letter_code
_entity_poly.pdbx_strand_id
1 'polypeptide(L)'
;MGSFYCENSHCFDISSKGAVNLLGRRGHGDSREMLRSRRAFLEKGYYLPLAKALAAALAENIGEVLDAGCGEGYYSKYIDSAAREDVIIMLK
;
A
#
# COMPACT_ATOMS: atom_id res chain seq x y z
N MET A 1 -4.08 7.83 18.87
CA MET A 1 -3.01 7.77 17.84
C MET A 1 -1.69 7.59 18.58
N GLY A 2 -0.80 6.73 18.07
CA GLY A 2 0.45 6.36 18.73
C GLY A 2 1.65 6.54 17.81
N SER A 3 2.82 6.10 18.27
CA SER A 3 4.09 6.21 17.55
C SER A 3 4.87 4.91 17.68
N PHE A 4 5.68 4.59 16.67
CA PHE A 4 6.63 3.48 16.72
C PHE A 4 8.00 3.96 17.16
N TYR A 5 8.66 3.16 17.99
CA TYR A 5 10.01 3.41 18.48
C TYR A 5 10.91 2.22 18.15
N CYS A 6 12.16 2.49 17.75
CA CYS A 6 13.18 1.46 17.65
C CYS A 6 14.18 1.56 18.81
N GLU A 7 15.03 0.54 18.98
CA GLU A 7 16.04 0.45 20.04
C GLU A 7 17.02 1.65 20.04
N ASN A 8 17.23 2.28 18.88
CA ASN A 8 18.04 3.49 18.72
C ASN A 8 17.28 4.80 19.04
N SER A 9 16.10 4.71 19.64
CA SER A 9 15.25 5.86 20.02
C SER A 9 14.78 6.74 18.85
N HIS A 10 14.71 6.21 17.63
CA HIS A 10 13.97 6.88 16.55
C HIS A 10 12.46 6.75 16.79
N CYS A 11 11.71 7.80 16.45
CA CYS A 11 10.27 7.87 16.63
C CYS A 11 9.58 8.10 15.27
N PHE A 12 8.57 7.30 14.97
CA PHE A 12 7.76 7.43 13.76
C PHE A 12 6.28 7.52 14.11
N ASP A 13 5.69 8.69 13.86
CA ASP A 13 4.29 8.94 14.21
C ASP A 13 3.33 8.29 13.21
N ILE A 14 2.23 7.74 13.74
CA ILE A 14 1.14 7.22 12.92
C ILE A 14 0.27 8.39 12.48
N SER A 15 0.13 8.59 11.17
CA SER A 15 -0.72 9.62 10.58
C SER A 15 -2.21 9.37 10.87
N SER A 16 -3.04 10.40 10.67
CA SER A 16 -4.51 10.28 10.82
C SER A 16 -5.15 9.28 9.87
N LYS A 17 -4.43 8.88 8.82
CA LYS A 17 -4.84 7.84 7.86
C LYS A 17 -4.35 6.44 8.25
N GLY A 18 -3.74 6.27 9.42
CA GLY A 18 -3.21 4.99 9.90
C GLY A 18 -1.85 4.58 9.30
N ALA A 19 -1.24 5.42 8.46
CA ALA A 19 0.05 5.13 7.83
C ALA A 19 1.23 5.77 8.58
N VAL A 20 2.40 5.15 8.49
CA VAL A 20 3.68 5.63 9.04
C VAL A 20 4.61 6.01 7.89
N ASN A 21 5.22 7.20 7.94
CA ASN A 21 6.24 7.60 6.97
C ASN A 21 7.62 7.19 7.49
N LEU A 22 8.29 6.29 6.77
CA LEU A 22 9.61 5.79 7.16
C LEU A 22 10.76 6.52 6.45
N LEU A 23 10.47 7.48 5.57
CA LEU A 23 11.49 8.24 4.86
C LEU A 23 12.05 9.39 5.70
N GLY A 24 13.37 9.38 5.91
CA GLY A 24 14.11 10.49 6.54
C GLY A 24 14.31 11.73 5.65
N ARG A 25 14.11 11.60 4.33
CA ARG A 25 14.15 12.73 3.36
C ARG A 25 13.07 12.56 2.30
N ARG A 26 12.41 13.65 1.93
CA ARG A 26 11.48 13.67 0.79
C ARG A 26 12.27 13.45 -0.51
N GLY A 27 12.14 12.26 -1.10
CA GLY A 27 12.60 11.99 -2.46
C GLY A 27 11.69 12.65 -3.50
N HIS A 28 12.16 12.77 -4.75
CA HIS A 28 11.34 13.17 -5.89
C HIS A 28 10.33 12.05 -6.18
N GLY A 29 9.13 12.17 -5.63
CA GLY A 29 8.00 11.28 -5.89
C GLY A 29 7.12 11.76 -7.05
N ASP A 30 6.02 11.06 -7.27
CA ASP A 30 5.08 11.43 -8.31
C ASP A 30 4.44 12.81 -8.03
N SER A 31 4.26 13.61 -9.09
CA SER A 31 3.49 14.84 -9.00
C SER A 31 2.01 14.50 -8.79
N ARG A 32 1.23 15.46 -8.27
CA ARG A 32 -0.23 15.29 -8.11
C ARG A 32 -0.93 14.95 -9.43
N GLU A 33 -0.42 15.44 -10.56
CA GLU A 33 -0.97 15.18 -11.88
C GLU A 33 -0.69 13.75 -12.34
N MET A 34 0.51 13.23 -12.08
CA MET A 34 0.85 11.84 -12.38
C MET A 34 0.01 10.88 -11.53
N LEU A 35 -0.20 11.19 -10.24
CA LEU A 35 -1.09 10.40 -9.38
C LEU A 35 -2.53 10.36 -9.93
N ARG A 36 -3.08 11.51 -10.33
CA ARG A 36 -4.42 11.58 -10.95
C ARG A 36 -4.51 10.77 -12.23
N SER A 37 -3.50 10.88 -13.10
CA SER A 37 -3.46 10.16 -14.37
C SER A 37 -3.40 8.64 -14.16
N ARG A 38 -2.56 8.19 -13.22
CA ARG A 38 -2.48 6.78 -12.81
C ARG A 38 -3.82 6.28 -12.29
N ARG A 39 -4.49 7.05 -11.42
CA ARG A 39 -5.81 6.69 -10.90
C ARG A 39 -6.84 6.54 -12.01
N ALA A 40 -6.96 7.54 -12.89
CA ALA A 40 -7.91 7.52 -14.00
C ALA A 40 -7.67 6.34 -14.95
N PHE A 41 -6.42 5.95 -15.18
CA PHE A 41 -6.09 4.76 -15.95
C PHE A 41 -6.54 3.46 -15.25
N LEU A 42 -6.27 3.33 -13.95
CA LEU A 42 -6.61 2.15 -13.16
C LEU A 42 -8.13 1.98 -12.98
N GLU A 43 -8.87 3.09 -12.86
CA GLU A 43 -10.34 3.11 -12.78
C GLU A 43 -11.02 2.65 -14.07
N LYS A 44 -10.37 2.79 -15.23
CA LYS A 44 -10.85 2.23 -16.50
C LYS A 44 -10.78 0.69 -16.55
N GLY A 45 -10.21 0.05 -15.53
CA GLY A 45 -10.22 -1.41 -15.40
C GLY A 45 -9.23 -2.14 -16.31
N TYR A 46 -8.35 -1.43 -17.02
CA TYR A 46 -7.34 -2.06 -17.88
C TYR A 46 -6.45 -3.06 -17.13
N TYR A 47 -6.19 -2.79 -15.86
CA TYR A 47 -5.38 -3.64 -14.97
C TYR A 47 -6.22 -4.53 -14.04
N LEU A 48 -7.55 -4.54 -14.19
CA LEU A 48 -8.42 -5.40 -13.40
C LEU A 48 -8.08 -6.90 -13.55
N PRO A 49 -7.75 -7.43 -14.74
CA PRO A 49 -7.36 -8.85 -14.86
C PRO A 49 -6.14 -9.19 -14.02
N LEU A 50 -5.13 -8.32 -14.02
CA LEU A 50 -3.92 -8.49 -13.21
C LEU A 50 -4.24 -8.43 -11.71
N ALA A 51 -5.04 -7.46 -11.28
CA ALA A 51 -5.41 -7.32 -9.88
C ALA A 51 -6.18 -8.55 -9.36
N LYS A 52 -7.10 -9.10 -10.17
CA LYS A 52 -7.82 -10.33 -9.83
C LYS A 52 -6.90 -11.55 -9.79
N ALA A 53 -5.96 -11.66 -10.73
CA ALA A 53 -5.00 -12.76 -10.75
C ALA A 53 -4.09 -12.74 -9.50
N LEU A 54 -3.61 -11.56 -9.10
CA LEU A 54 -2.84 -11.39 -7.87
C LEU A 54 -3.65 -11.77 -6.64
N ALA A 55 -4.88 -11.29 -6.53
CA ALA A 55 -5.77 -11.61 -5.43
C ALA A 55 -6.03 -13.13 -5.33
N ALA A 56 -6.29 -13.80 -6.44
CA ALA A 56 -6.50 -15.25 -6.48
C ALA A 56 -5.23 -16.03 -6.11
N ALA A 57 -4.06 -15.61 -6.59
CA ALA A 57 -2.79 -16.26 -6.28
C ALA A 57 -2.39 -16.14 -4.81
N LEU A 58 -2.84 -15.08 -4.13
CA LEU A 58 -2.55 -14.82 -2.72
C LEU A 58 -3.67 -15.29 -1.78
N ALA A 59 -4.82 -15.72 -2.29
CA ALA A 59 -5.97 -16.14 -1.48
C ALA A 59 -5.67 -17.35 -0.57
N GLU A 60 -4.70 -18.19 -0.95
CA GLU A 60 -4.27 -19.37 -0.18
C GLU A 60 -2.96 -19.14 0.59
N ASN A 61 -2.36 -17.95 0.53
CA ASN A 61 -1.14 -17.66 1.28
C ASN A 61 -1.47 -17.44 2.77
N ILE A 62 -0.75 -18.17 3.63
CA ILE A 62 -1.10 -18.41 5.04
C ILE A 62 -0.36 -17.44 5.99
N GLY A 63 -0.11 -16.20 5.56
CA GLY A 63 0.65 -15.23 6.36
C GLY A 63 0.53 -13.79 5.88
N GLU A 64 1.24 -12.90 6.57
CA GLU A 64 1.20 -11.46 6.33
C GLU A 64 1.74 -11.10 4.93
N VAL A 65 0.98 -10.31 4.18
CA VAL A 65 1.37 -9.83 2.85
C VAL A 65 1.79 -8.37 2.95
N LEU A 66 2.98 -8.05 2.42
CA LEU A 66 3.48 -6.68 2.31
C LEU A 66 3.34 -6.17 0.87
N ASP A 67 2.51 -5.13 0.66
CA ASP A 67 2.44 -4.42 -0.63
C ASP A 67 3.43 -3.26 -0.67
N ALA A 68 4.63 -3.53 -1.18
CA ALA A 68 5.69 -2.54 -1.34
C ALA A 68 5.43 -1.66 -2.57
N GLY A 69 5.27 -0.34 -2.35
CA GLY A 69 4.97 0.59 -3.45
C GLY A 69 3.51 0.56 -3.89
N CYS A 70 2.62 0.25 -2.95
CA CYS A 70 1.16 0.16 -3.11
C CYS A 70 0.49 1.39 -3.75
N GLY A 71 1.16 2.55 -3.77
CA GLY A 71 0.66 3.77 -4.40
C GLY A 71 -0.60 4.28 -3.70
N GLU A 72 -1.74 4.26 -4.38
CA GLU A 72 -3.03 4.59 -3.76
C GLU A 72 -3.82 3.36 -3.28
N GLY A 73 -3.15 2.20 -3.17
CA GLY A 73 -3.75 0.95 -2.68
C GLY A 73 -4.58 0.19 -3.72
N TYR A 74 -4.33 0.41 -5.02
CA TYR A 74 -5.17 -0.18 -6.08
C TYR A 74 -5.14 -1.70 -6.09
N TYR A 75 -3.99 -2.35 -5.86
CA TYR A 75 -3.91 -3.81 -5.83
C TYR A 75 -4.26 -4.36 -4.46
N SER A 76 -3.79 -3.69 -3.40
CA SER A 76 -4.03 -4.06 -2.02
C SER A 76 -5.54 -4.21 -1.75
N LYS A 77 -6.40 -3.33 -2.27
CA LYS A 77 -7.86 -3.46 -2.10
C LYS A 77 -8.45 -4.76 -2.69
N TYR A 78 -7.88 -5.28 -3.77
CA TYR A 78 -8.36 -6.53 -4.38
C TYR A 78 -7.81 -7.74 -3.62
N ILE A 79 -6.55 -7.65 -3.20
CA ILE A 79 -5.91 -8.70 -2.38
C ILE A 79 -6.64 -8.82 -1.05
N ASP A 80 -6.88 -7.71 -0.35
CA ASP A 80 -7.62 -7.63 0.92
C ASP A 80 -9.03 -8.21 0.78
N SER A 81 -9.73 -7.92 -0.32
CA SER A 81 -11.07 -8.48 -0.57
C SER A 81 -11.10 -10.01 -0.82
N ALA A 82 -9.95 -10.60 -1.12
CA ALA A 82 -9.82 -12.03 -1.43
C ALA A 82 -9.04 -12.81 -0.36
N ALA A 83 -8.20 -12.13 0.42
CA ALA A 83 -7.41 -12.71 1.48
C ALA A 83 -8.27 -13.02 2.71
N ARG A 84 -7.86 -14.02 3.48
CA ARG A 84 -8.41 -14.31 4.80
C ARG A 84 -7.63 -13.65 5.94
N GLU A 85 -6.55 -12.94 5.59
CA GLU A 85 -5.54 -12.42 6.50
C GLU A 85 -5.30 -10.92 6.24
N ASP A 86 -4.68 -10.25 7.21
CA ASP A 86 -4.39 -8.82 7.15
C ASP A 86 -3.31 -8.49 6.11
N VAL A 87 -3.60 -7.53 5.22
CA VAL A 87 -2.62 -6.99 4.26
C VAL A 87 -1.92 -5.77 4.88
N ILE A 88 -0.61 -5.87 5.08
CA ILE A 88 0.21 -4.75 5.54
C ILE A 88 0.54 -3.86 4.34
N ILE A 89 -0.07 -2.67 4.33
CA ILE A 89 0.14 -1.68 3.28
C ILE A 89 1.33 -0.80 3.65
N MET A 90 2.42 -0.88 2.88
CA MET A 90 3.57 -0.01 3.06
C MET A 90 3.60 1.07 1.99
N LEU A 91 3.23 2.28 2.41
CA LEU A 91 3.52 3.51 1.69
C LEU A 91 4.96 3.91 2.00
N LYS A 92 5.64 4.43 0.97
CA LYS A 92 6.94 5.09 1.12
C LYS A 92 6.87 6.17 2.20
#